data_AF-A0AAP0GY14-F1
#
_entry.id   AF-A0AAP0GY14-F1
#
_cell.length_a   1.000
_cell.length_b   1.000
_cell.length_c   1.000
_cell.angle_alpha   90.00
_cell.angle_beta   90.00
_cell.angle_gamma   90.00
#
_symmetry.space_group_name_H-M   'P 1'
#
loop_
_entity.id
_entity.type
_entity.pdbx_description
1 polymer ?
#
loop_
_entity_poly.entity_id
_entity_poly.type
_entity_poly.pdbx_seq_one_letter_code
_entity_poly.pdbx_strand_id
1 'polypeptide(L)'
;MNFLSLNIKGVRRDHKHAWVRKLKSDYCVNFIALQETMAEDIKDIPVEKLWGFQASDFAAVASVGRSGGLISIWDPNVFVKEEVELNRNFVGIKGKLIGVVEPLIIVNVYGPKTPVQKRIVWNEIWGLKQRWNGLWLIMGDFNAVRYDRKRRNSDFCRLTARDFNRFIDKMELVDPNMGGHQFTYMNTRGDKLSKIDRFLFCRGFFDRWPRSAVTALSRLHSDHCPILLDVGKVDFRPKVFKCFNSWFFREDFERTVRLAYALSPRGGEVDRCLLIKLQEIKKAIKGWWLETKNKEEGEGRILKEKIGKIEMAAEGRDLTDSERADREGWVKRINELESFKARDLRQKAKIKWAVDGDENSRFFHGVVNVRSLSNRINGLIIGGQWVTKPWRIKEEMLLHFKDRFTEPLAYDSVNWDFLGDIMGFMGFPGLWCCWVRGCLESGTTSVLVNGSPTKEFTASRGLRQGDPMSPLLFAVVMEALHVVTLRARDVGAFRGLQFPNQGPVLSHIFFADDVVFVGEASEGNLMNLARLLRCFNLASGLKVSFQKSSLFGVGIEGGGLGRLAGLIHCKVGDLPSTYLGVWDWVNSSSEHGLST
;
A
#
# COMPACT_ATOMS: atom_id res chain seq x y z
N MET A 1 -14.65 1.13 -19.27
CA MET A 1 -14.13 2.28 -20.03
C MET A 1 -12.65 2.39 -19.75
N ASN A 2 -11.79 1.98 -20.68
CA ASN A 2 -10.33 2.14 -20.55
C ASN A 2 -9.87 3.47 -21.15
N PHE A 3 -8.82 4.06 -20.60
CA PHE A 3 -8.32 5.38 -21.00
C PHE A 3 -6.86 5.33 -21.43
N LEU A 4 -6.52 6.01 -22.53
CA LEU A 4 -5.16 6.14 -23.03
C LEU A 4 -4.77 7.61 -23.05
N SER A 5 -3.57 7.93 -22.56
CA SER A 5 -2.97 9.25 -22.70
C SER A 5 -1.59 9.14 -23.33
N LEU A 6 -1.29 10.01 -24.30
CA LEU A 6 -0.03 10.01 -25.04
C LEU A 6 0.31 11.42 -25.55
N ASN A 7 1.47 11.92 -25.15
CA ASN A 7 2.11 13.01 -25.87
C ASN A 7 2.65 12.45 -27.19
N ILE A 8 1.96 12.76 -28.29
CA ILE A 8 2.19 12.15 -29.59
C ILE A 8 3.32 12.84 -30.36
N LYS A 9 3.70 14.07 -29.98
CA LYS A 9 4.74 14.88 -30.61
C LYS A 9 4.56 15.00 -32.13
N GLY A 10 3.42 15.54 -32.52
CA GLY A 10 2.99 15.75 -33.89
C GLY A 10 2.19 14.58 -34.44
N VAL A 11 0.96 14.89 -34.87
CA VAL A 11 -0.04 13.90 -35.31
C VAL A 11 0.03 13.59 -36.80
N ARG A 12 0.74 14.37 -37.63
CA ARG A 12 0.66 14.28 -39.10
C ARG A 12 1.28 13.03 -39.75
N ARG A 13 2.00 12.17 -39.00
CA ARG A 13 2.70 11.00 -39.58
C ARG A 13 1.85 9.73 -39.52
N ASP A 14 1.62 9.07 -40.65
CA ASP A 14 0.71 7.92 -40.77
C ASP A 14 1.07 6.73 -39.83
N HIS A 15 2.37 6.45 -39.62
CA HIS A 15 2.78 5.37 -38.70
C HIS A 15 2.30 5.61 -37.26
N LYS A 16 2.14 6.86 -36.84
CA LYS A 16 1.60 7.19 -35.52
C LYS A 16 0.10 6.94 -35.43
N HIS A 17 -0.64 7.10 -36.53
CA HIS A 17 -2.06 6.77 -36.57
C HIS A 17 -2.26 5.27 -36.38
N ALA A 18 -1.51 4.46 -37.14
CA ALA A 18 -1.54 3.00 -37.03
C ALA A 18 -1.15 2.55 -35.62
N TRP A 19 -0.15 3.19 -35.01
CA TRP A 19 0.26 2.91 -33.64
C TRP A 19 -0.84 3.21 -32.61
N VAL A 20 -1.43 4.40 -32.64
CA VAL A 20 -2.53 4.78 -31.73
C VAL A 20 -3.74 3.85 -31.91
N ARG A 21 -4.10 3.55 -33.15
CA ARG A 21 -5.21 2.63 -33.46
C ARG A 21 -4.94 1.21 -32.94
N LYS A 22 -3.71 0.73 -33.09
CA LYS A 22 -3.29 -0.56 -32.54
C LYS A 22 -3.39 -0.57 -31.01
N LEU A 23 -2.90 0.46 -30.32
CA LEU A 23 -3.03 0.59 -28.87
C LEU A 23 -4.51 0.61 -28.44
N LYS A 24 -5.37 1.31 -29.18
CA LYS A 24 -6.81 1.32 -28.91
C LYS A 24 -7.40 -0.09 -28.95
N SER A 25 -7.08 -0.84 -30.00
CA SER A 25 -7.56 -2.21 -30.21
C SER A 25 -7.01 -3.18 -29.17
N ASP A 26 -5.69 -3.20 -28.97
CA ASP A 26 -5.00 -4.14 -28.08
C ASP A 26 -5.45 -4.02 -26.61
N TYR A 27 -5.87 -2.81 -26.20
CA TYR A 27 -6.25 -2.51 -24.82
C TYR A 27 -7.72 -2.12 -24.63
N CYS A 28 -8.56 -2.30 -25.66
CA CYS A 28 -9.99 -1.97 -25.66
C CYS A 28 -10.27 -0.54 -25.13
N VAL A 29 -9.51 0.44 -25.62
CA VAL A 29 -9.57 1.82 -25.15
C VAL A 29 -10.85 2.49 -25.62
N ASN A 30 -11.54 3.16 -24.69
CA ASN A 30 -12.80 3.88 -24.94
C ASN A 30 -12.64 5.40 -24.89
N PHE A 31 -11.46 5.89 -24.48
CA PHE A 31 -11.15 7.32 -24.43
C PHE A 31 -9.65 7.53 -24.65
N ILE A 32 -9.31 8.40 -25.59
CA ILE A 32 -7.92 8.73 -25.94
C ILE A 32 -7.70 10.22 -25.69
N ALA A 33 -6.65 10.57 -24.96
CA ALA A 33 -6.18 11.93 -24.73
C ALA A 33 -4.78 12.11 -25.34
N LEU A 34 -4.69 12.84 -26.45
CA LEU A 34 -3.41 13.15 -27.10
C LEU A 34 -2.96 14.58 -26.77
N GLN A 35 -1.65 14.72 -26.54
CA GLN A 35 -0.97 16.00 -26.35
C GLN A 35 0.07 16.24 -27.45
N GLU A 36 0.39 17.51 -27.70
CA GLU A 36 1.26 17.96 -28.80
C GLU A 36 0.82 17.43 -30.17
N THR A 37 -0.42 17.67 -30.57
CA THR A 37 -0.88 17.30 -31.92
C THR A 37 -0.10 18.03 -33.01
N MET A 38 0.41 19.24 -32.73
CA MET A 38 1.09 20.12 -33.71
C MET A 38 0.26 20.36 -34.99
N ALA A 39 -1.06 20.37 -34.85
CA ALA A 39 -2.00 20.69 -35.91
C ALA A 39 -2.57 22.10 -35.66
N GLU A 40 -2.25 23.04 -36.56
CA GLU A 40 -2.70 24.44 -36.48
C GLU A 40 -4.18 24.59 -36.84
N ASP A 41 -4.73 23.68 -37.66
CA ASP A 41 -6.16 23.52 -37.87
C ASP A 41 -6.62 22.20 -37.24
N ILE A 42 -7.74 22.21 -36.52
CA ILE A 42 -8.37 21.02 -35.95
C ILE A 42 -8.76 20.03 -37.07
N LYS A 43 -9.11 20.54 -38.27
CA LYS A 43 -9.44 19.72 -39.44
C LYS A 43 -8.27 18.88 -39.95
N ASP A 44 -7.03 19.30 -39.64
CA ASP A 44 -5.83 18.53 -40.00
C ASP A 44 -5.62 17.30 -39.10
N ILE A 45 -6.40 17.15 -38.03
CA ILE A 45 -6.29 16.01 -37.12
C ILE A 45 -7.10 14.86 -37.70
N PRO A 46 -6.47 13.75 -38.12
CA PRO A 46 -7.17 12.67 -38.80
C PRO A 46 -7.83 11.73 -37.77
N VAL A 47 -8.93 12.19 -37.16
CA VAL A 47 -9.66 11.50 -36.09
C VAL A 47 -10.02 10.07 -36.49
N GLU A 48 -10.55 9.87 -37.70
CA GLU A 48 -10.89 8.53 -38.22
C GLU A 48 -9.67 7.62 -38.32
N LYS A 49 -8.49 8.16 -38.69
CA LYS A 49 -7.27 7.35 -38.76
C LYS A 49 -6.76 6.98 -37.36
N LEU A 50 -6.96 7.83 -36.37
CA LEU A 50 -6.54 7.60 -34.98
C LEU A 50 -7.50 6.64 -34.25
N TRP A 51 -8.81 6.85 -34.43
CA TRP A 51 -9.87 6.14 -33.72
C TRP A 51 -10.32 4.85 -34.40
N GLY A 52 -10.30 4.82 -35.73
CA GLY A 52 -10.93 3.79 -36.56
C GLY A 52 -12.39 4.13 -36.91
N PHE A 53 -13.05 3.24 -37.67
CA PHE A 53 -14.39 3.44 -38.23
C PHE A 53 -15.56 3.26 -37.24
N GLN A 54 -15.27 3.17 -35.94
CA GLN A 54 -16.28 3.08 -34.89
C GLN A 54 -16.83 4.47 -34.59
N ALA A 55 -18.04 4.55 -34.03
CA ALA A 55 -18.61 5.81 -33.57
C ALA A 55 -17.62 6.58 -32.67
N SER A 56 -17.49 7.87 -32.91
CA SER A 56 -16.56 8.75 -32.20
C SER A 56 -17.12 10.14 -32.03
N ASP A 57 -16.89 10.74 -30.88
CA ASP A 57 -16.99 12.18 -30.66
C ASP A 57 -15.63 12.68 -30.15
N PHE A 58 -15.34 13.97 -30.32
CA PHE A 58 -14.05 14.55 -29.95
C PHE A 58 -14.14 16.00 -29.50
N ALA A 59 -13.12 16.45 -28.78
CA ALA A 59 -12.89 17.84 -28.42
C ALA A 59 -11.40 18.14 -28.59
N ALA A 60 -11.07 19.26 -29.25
CA ALA A 60 -9.71 19.58 -29.63
C ALA A 60 -9.39 21.06 -29.48
N VAL A 61 -8.11 21.34 -29.31
CA VAL A 61 -7.52 22.69 -29.35
C VAL A 61 -6.36 22.66 -30.32
N ALA A 62 -6.31 23.63 -31.23
CA ALA A 62 -5.23 23.76 -32.22
C ALA A 62 -3.88 24.09 -31.57
N SER A 63 -2.80 23.75 -32.27
CA SER A 63 -1.45 24.22 -31.90
C SER A 63 -1.21 25.65 -32.38
N VAL A 64 -0.23 26.31 -31.77
CA VAL A 64 0.32 27.57 -32.30
C VAL A 64 1.70 27.27 -32.84
N GLY A 65 1.86 27.29 -34.16
CA GLY A 65 3.06 26.77 -34.80
C GLY A 65 3.26 25.29 -34.45
N ARG A 66 4.50 24.94 -34.14
CA ARG A 66 4.89 23.59 -33.66
C ARG A 66 4.65 23.34 -32.17
N SER A 67 3.96 24.25 -31.46
CA SER A 67 3.82 24.18 -30.00
C SER A 67 2.37 23.92 -29.58
N GLY A 68 2.18 22.83 -28.82
CA GLY A 68 0.90 22.47 -28.22
C GLY A 68 -0.04 21.73 -29.16
N GLY A 69 -1.34 21.92 -28.95
CA GLY A 69 -2.40 21.17 -29.59
C GLY A 69 -2.80 19.95 -28.75
N LEU A 70 -4.10 19.80 -28.54
CA LEU A 70 -4.72 18.79 -27.68
C LEU A 70 -5.90 18.18 -28.41
N ILE A 71 -6.11 16.87 -28.26
CA ILE A 71 -7.37 16.25 -28.67
C ILE A 71 -7.77 15.14 -27.71
N SER A 72 -9.04 15.10 -27.38
CA SER A 72 -9.69 14.02 -26.66
C SER A 72 -10.70 13.36 -27.60
N ILE A 73 -10.65 12.04 -27.75
CA ILE A 73 -11.53 11.25 -28.64
C ILE A 73 -12.17 10.14 -27.81
N TRP A 74 -13.48 9.91 -27.94
CA TRP A 74 -14.20 8.89 -27.17
C TRP A 74 -15.35 8.24 -27.93
N ASP A 75 -15.85 7.13 -27.38
CA ASP A 75 -17.06 6.46 -27.87
C ASP A 75 -18.32 7.12 -27.28
N PRO A 76 -19.16 7.79 -28.08
CA PRO A 76 -20.37 8.46 -27.58
C PRO A 76 -21.43 7.46 -27.08
N ASN A 77 -21.34 6.19 -27.46
CA ASN A 77 -22.22 5.13 -26.94
C ASN A 77 -21.77 4.62 -25.56
N VAL A 78 -20.63 5.08 -25.04
CA VAL A 78 -20.14 4.73 -23.70
C VAL A 78 -20.17 5.97 -22.81
N PHE A 79 -19.72 7.12 -23.32
CA PHE A 79 -19.62 8.36 -22.58
C PHE A 79 -20.27 9.50 -23.37
N VAL A 80 -21.37 10.02 -22.83
CA VAL A 80 -22.18 11.07 -23.43
C VAL A 80 -21.73 12.42 -22.86
N LYS A 81 -21.15 13.28 -23.71
CA LYS A 81 -20.71 14.63 -23.35
C LYS A 81 -21.91 15.51 -22.97
N GLU A 82 -21.77 16.28 -21.89
CA GLU A 82 -22.73 17.31 -21.45
C GLU A 82 -22.14 18.71 -21.62
N GLU A 83 -20.91 18.94 -21.12
CA GLU A 83 -20.23 20.23 -21.19
C GLU A 83 -18.75 20.03 -21.58
N VAL A 84 -18.17 21.04 -22.24
CA VAL A 84 -16.75 21.06 -22.62
C VAL A 84 -16.15 22.43 -22.33
N GLU A 85 -14.94 22.43 -21.77
CA GLU A 85 -14.12 23.62 -21.55
C GLU A 85 -12.81 23.45 -22.31
N LEU A 86 -12.51 24.40 -23.20
CA LEU A 86 -11.33 24.39 -24.04
C LEU A 86 -10.34 25.44 -23.57
N ASN A 87 -9.11 25.00 -23.29
CA ASN A 87 -8.00 25.87 -22.95
C ASN A 87 -6.76 25.39 -23.72
N ARG A 88 -5.83 26.30 -24.00
CA ARG A 88 -4.59 25.96 -24.71
C ARG A 88 -3.77 24.86 -24.03
N ASN A 89 -3.90 24.73 -22.71
CA ASN A 89 -3.17 23.78 -21.87
C ASN A 89 -4.02 22.62 -21.35
N PHE A 90 -5.35 22.63 -21.55
CA PHE A 90 -6.18 21.48 -21.22
C PHE A 90 -7.48 21.42 -22.02
N VAL A 91 -8.03 20.22 -22.17
CA VAL A 91 -9.40 19.98 -22.65
C VAL A 91 -10.17 19.30 -21.52
N GLY A 92 -11.13 20.00 -20.93
CA GLY A 92 -12.01 19.50 -19.89
C GLY A 92 -13.35 19.07 -20.48
N ILE A 93 -13.79 17.84 -20.19
CA ILE A 93 -15.06 17.30 -20.67
C ILE A 93 -15.83 16.75 -19.48
N LYS A 94 -17.04 17.25 -19.28
CA LYS A 94 -18.02 16.71 -18.32
C LYS A 94 -19.06 15.92 -19.10
N GLY A 95 -19.36 14.72 -18.65
CA GLY A 95 -20.36 13.89 -19.30
C GLY A 95 -20.85 12.73 -18.43
N LYS A 96 -21.82 11.99 -18.96
CA LYS A 96 -22.40 10.82 -18.30
C LYS A 96 -21.84 9.54 -18.91
N LEU A 97 -21.31 8.68 -18.05
CA LEU A 97 -20.94 7.31 -18.40
C LEU A 97 -22.19 6.44 -18.28
N ILE A 98 -22.53 5.67 -19.33
CA ILE A 98 -23.71 4.81 -19.30
C ILE A 98 -23.64 3.84 -18.10
N GLY A 99 -24.72 3.80 -17.31
CA GLY A 99 -24.83 2.97 -16.10
C GLY A 99 -24.17 3.56 -14.85
N VAL A 100 -23.66 4.80 -14.91
CA VAL A 100 -23.15 5.55 -13.74
C VAL A 100 -24.01 6.78 -13.51
N VAL A 101 -24.44 6.98 -12.27
CA VAL A 101 -25.34 8.08 -11.89
C VAL A 101 -24.60 9.42 -11.85
N GLU A 102 -23.43 9.43 -11.21
CA GLU A 102 -22.60 10.62 -11.08
C GLU A 102 -21.91 10.95 -12.41
N PRO A 103 -21.86 12.23 -12.82
CA PRO A 103 -21.13 12.63 -14.02
C PRO A 103 -19.62 12.39 -13.84
N LEU A 104 -18.95 12.06 -14.94
CA LEU A 104 -17.51 11.88 -15.02
C LEU A 104 -16.91 13.10 -15.73
N ILE A 105 -15.95 13.73 -15.05
CA ILE A 105 -15.15 14.85 -15.52
C ILE A 105 -13.79 14.29 -15.94
N ILE A 106 -13.46 14.46 -17.22
CA ILE A 106 -12.20 14.02 -17.81
C ILE A 106 -11.43 15.25 -18.28
N VAL A 107 -10.19 15.40 -17.84
CA VAL A 107 -9.32 16.52 -18.25
C VAL A 107 -8.05 15.99 -18.90
N ASN A 108 -7.87 16.31 -20.19
CA ASN A 108 -6.63 16.09 -20.93
C ASN A 108 -5.72 17.30 -20.75
N VAL A 109 -4.55 17.15 -20.12
CA VAL A 109 -3.63 18.24 -19.77
C VAL A 109 -2.35 18.17 -20.59
N TYR A 110 -1.90 19.34 -21.07
CA TYR A 110 -0.55 19.60 -21.54
C TYR A 110 0.04 20.78 -20.78
N GLY A 111 0.81 20.46 -19.73
CA GLY A 111 1.39 21.43 -18.81
C GLY A 111 2.42 22.33 -19.50
N PRO A 112 2.42 23.65 -19.24
CA PRO A 112 3.40 24.56 -19.81
C PRO A 112 4.79 24.33 -19.21
N LYS A 113 5.84 24.91 -19.81
CA LYS A 113 7.23 24.66 -19.39
C LYS A 113 7.59 25.39 -18.09
N THR A 114 7.14 26.63 -17.93
CA THR A 114 7.56 27.51 -16.83
C THR A 114 6.76 27.26 -15.54
N PRO A 115 7.35 27.42 -14.35
CA PRO A 115 6.64 27.23 -13.07
C PRO A 115 5.44 28.17 -12.90
N VAL A 116 5.55 29.42 -13.35
CA VAL A 116 4.49 30.43 -13.23
C VAL A 116 3.28 30.03 -14.06
N GLN A 117 3.48 29.67 -15.33
CA GLN A 117 2.37 29.24 -16.20
C GLN A 117 1.72 27.95 -15.70
N LYS A 118 2.50 27.01 -15.13
CA LYS A 118 1.93 25.78 -14.53
C LYS A 118 0.93 26.13 -13.43
N ARG A 119 1.31 27.08 -12.55
CA ARG A 119 0.44 27.52 -11.44
C ARG A 119 -0.87 28.14 -11.94
N ILE A 120 -0.82 28.90 -13.04
CA ILE A 120 -2.03 29.46 -13.67
C ILE A 120 -2.95 28.32 -14.13
N VAL A 121 -2.43 27.35 -14.88
CA VAL A 121 -3.20 26.19 -15.36
C VAL A 121 -3.78 25.37 -14.20
N TRP A 122 -3.02 25.15 -13.12
CA TRP A 122 -3.52 24.47 -11.92
C TRP A 122 -4.69 25.21 -11.26
N ASN A 123 -4.64 26.54 -11.23
CA ASN A 123 -5.71 27.36 -10.67
C ASN A 123 -6.95 27.38 -11.56
N GLU A 124 -6.79 27.39 -12.89
CA GLU A 124 -7.91 27.29 -13.85
C GLU A 124 -8.63 25.94 -13.72
N ILE A 125 -7.88 24.83 -13.64
CA ILE A 125 -8.45 23.49 -13.40
C ILE A 125 -9.13 23.42 -12.03
N TRP A 126 -8.58 24.07 -11.01
CA TRP A 126 -9.24 24.20 -9.71
C TRP A 126 -10.56 24.97 -9.81
N GLY A 127 -10.60 26.06 -10.60
CA GLY A 127 -11.81 26.82 -10.88
C GLY A 127 -12.88 25.97 -11.57
N LEU A 128 -12.49 25.08 -12.48
CA LEU A 128 -13.40 24.08 -13.05
C LEU A 128 -13.99 23.15 -11.99
N LYS A 129 -13.17 22.69 -11.03
CA LYS A 129 -13.64 21.84 -9.92
C LYS A 129 -14.69 22.52 -9.03
N GLN A 130 -14.66 23.85 -8.91
CA GLN A 130 -15.69 24.59 -8.17
C GLN A 130 -17.04 24.62 -8.91
N ARG A 131 -17.02 24.53 -10.25
CA ARG A 131 -18.22 24.56 -11.09
C ARG A 131 -18.77 23.18 -11.42
N TRP A 132 -17.91 22.17 -11.54
CA TRP A 132 -18.27 20.84 -12.01
C TRP A 132 -18.16 19.78 -10.90
N ASN A 133 -19.34 19.39 -10.40
CA ASN A 133 -19.49 18.29 -9.44
C ASN A 133 -19.50 16.95 -10.17
N GLY A 134 -18.76 15.96 -9.68
CA GLY A 134 -18.72 14.60 -10.21
C GLY A 134 -17.44 13.82 -9.90
N LEU A 135 -17.23 12.73 -10.62
CA LEU A 135 -16.01 11.92 -10.55
C LEU A 135 -14.93 12.58 -11.41
N TRP A 136 -13.73 12.82 -10.86
CA TRP A 136 -12.65 13.52 -11.55
C TRP A 136 -11.56 12.56 -12.00
N LEU A 137 -11.16 12.68 -13.27
CA LEU A 137 -10.04 11.98 -13.89
C LEU A 137 -9.23 12.98 -14.74
N ILE A 138 -8.01 13.28 -14.33
CA ILE A 138 -7.08 14.14 -15.06
C ILE A 138 -5.95 13.27 -15.62
N MET A 139 -5.65 13.41 -16.90
CA MET A 139 -4.61 12.64 -17.57
C MET A 139 -3.83 13.53 -18.53
N GLY A 140 -2.59 13.16 -18.81
CA GLY A 140 -1.78 13.90 -19.79
C GLY A 140 -0.33 14.07 -19.36
N ASP A 141 0.33 14.96 -20.08
CA ASP A 141 1.69 15.41 -19.80
C ASP A 141 1.64 16.66 -18.92
N PHE A 142 2.02 16.51 -17.66
CA PHE A 142 1.99 17.60 -16.68
C PHE A 142 3.22 18.50 -16.78
N ASN A 143 4.26 18.09 -17.53
CA ASN A 143 5.59 18.69 -17.51
C ASN A 143 6.15 18.91 -16.09
N ALA A 144 5.71 18.11 -15.11
CA ALA A 144 6.03 18.26 -13.70
C ALA A 144 6.28 16.92 -13.01
N VAL A 145 7.33 16.88 -12.18
CA VAL A 145 7.67 15.73 -11.32
C VAL A 145 7.31 16.02 -9.87
N ARG A 146 6.87 15.01 -9.14
CA ARG A 146 6.48 15.15 -7.72
C ARG A 146 7.65 15.04 -6.75
N TYR A 147 8.67 14.25 -7.09
CA TYR A 147 9.82 13.92 -6.24
C TYR A 147 11.09 13.82 -7.10
N ASP A 148 12.25 14.01 -6.48
CA ASP A 148 13.58 13.91 -7.10
C ASP A 148 13.82 12.57 -7.80
N ARG A 149 13.49 11.45 -7.15
CA ARG A 149 13.59 10.07 -7.66
C ARG A 149 12.76 9.80 -8.91
N LYS A 150 11.93 10.75 -9.34
CA LYS A 150 11.16 10.69 -10.58
C LYS A 150 11.88 11.34 -11.76
N ARG A 151 13.15 11.72 -11.59
CA ARG A 151 14.08 12.11 -12.64
C ARG A 151 15.35 11.28 -12.60
N ARG A 152 16.02 11.19 -13.74
CA ARG A 152 17.40 10.69 -13.86
C ARG A 152 18.21 11.68 -14.70
N ASN A 153 19.43 11.98 -14.24
CA ASN A 153 20.41 12.86 -14.90
C ASN A 153 19.85 14.22 -15.36
N SER A 154 18.92 14.80 -14.59
CA SER A 154 18.32 16.08 -14.93
C SER A 154 17.84 16.83 -13.70
N ASP A 155 17.79 18.16 -13.79
CA ASP A 155 17.58 19.03 -12.64
C ASP A 155 16.18 18.89 -12.04
N PHE A 156 16.14 18.86 -10.70
CA PHE A 156 14.92 18.78 -9.92
C PHE A 156 14.54 20.16 -9.37
N CYS A 157 13.47 20.74 -9.93
CA CYS A 157 12.92 22.00 -9.43
C CYS A 157 11.97 21.76 -8.24
N ARG A 158 12.47 21.97 -7.02
CA ARG A 158 11.71 21.82 -5.76
C ARG A 158 10.43 22.66 -5.74
N LEU A 159 10.49 23.89 -6.26
CA LEU A 159 9.33 24.80 -6.30
C LEU A 159 8.21 24.26 -7.18
N THR A 160 8.53 23.77 -8.38
CA THR A 160 7.53 23.17 -9.29
C THR A 160 6.93 21.91 -8.68
N ALA A 161 7.76 21.07 -8.04
CA ALA A 161 7.28 19.86 -7.39
C ALA A 161 6.34 20.17 -6.22
N ARG A 162 6.66 21.15 -5.39
CA ARG A 162 5.82 21.62 -4.27
C ARG A 162 4.47 22.11 -4.78
N ASP A 163 4.47 22.99 -5.79
CA ASP A 163 3.24 23.56 -6.33
C ASP A 163 2.36 22.48 -6.99
N PHE A 164 2.98 21.52 -7.68
CA PHE A 164 2.25 20.40 -8.28
C PHE A 164 1.65 19.45 -7.23
N ASN A 165 2.39 19.12 -6.17
CA ASN A 165 1.83 18.35 -5.06
C ASN A 165 0.69 19.09 -4.37
N ARG A 166 0.83 20.40 -4.12
CA ARG A 166 -0.26 21.22 -3.57
C ARG A 166 -1.49 21.22 -4.46
N PHE A 167 -1.34 21.25 -5.79
CA PHE A 167 -2.47 21.13 -6.72
C PHE A 167 -3.17 19.78 -6.57
N ILE A 168 -2.42 18.67 -6.54
CA ILE A 168 -2.97 17.32 -6.35
C ILE A 168 -3.76 17.23 -5.04
N ASP A 169 -3.17 17.74 -3.96
CA ASP A 169 -3.77 17.74 -2.63
C ASP A 169 -5.05 18.60 -2.60
N LYS A 170 -4.98 19.83 -3.14
CA LYS A 170 -6.11 20.76 -3.22
C LYS A 170 -7.27 20.17 -4.02
N MET A 171 -6.98 19.49 -5.13
CA MET A 171 -7.99 18.82 -5.97
C MET A 171 -8.52 17.51 -5.39
N GLU A 172 -7.98 17.05 -4.25
CA GLU A 172 -8.29 15.75 -3.63
C GLU A 172 -8.08 14.57 -4.60
N LEU A 173 -6.99 14.64 -5.36
CA LEU A 173 -6.63 13.62 -6.36
C LEU A 173 -5.58 12.66 -5.82
N VAL A 174 -5.54 11.47 -6.40
CA VAL A 174 -4.51 10.47 -6.12
C VAL A 174 -3.69 10.19 -7.38
N ASP A 175 -2.37 10.11 -7.22
CA ASP A 175 -1.41 9.65 -8.24
C ASP A 175 -1.12 8.17 -7.98
N PRO A 176 -1.74 7.24 -8.72
CA PRO A 176 -1.58 5.81 -8.50
C PRO A 176 -0.18 5.34 -8.89
N ASN A 177 0.23 4.19 -8.34
CA ASN A 177 1.41 3.51 -8.83
C ASN A 177 1.23 3.10 -10.30
N MET A 178 2.27 3.35 -11.08
CA MET A 178 2.32 3.08 -12.50
C MET A 178 3.23 1.87 -12.74
N GLY A 179 2.68 0.82 -13.34
CA GLY A 179 3.45 -0.33 -13.84
C GLY A 179 4.12 -0.02 -15.18
N GLY A 180 4.90 -0.98 -15.70
CA GLY A 180 5.62 -0.84 -16.96
C GLY A 180 6.90 -0.04 -16.80
N HIS A 181 7.11 0.97 -17.64
CA HIS A 181 8.29 1.82 -17.55
C HIS A 181 8.27 2.75 -16.33
N GLN A 182 9.40 2.86 -15.62
CA GLN A 182 9.53 3.74 -14.44
C GLN A 182 9.46 5.24 -14.77
N PHE A 183 9.94 5.61 -15.97
CA PHE A 183 9.93 6.97 -16.51
C PHE A 183 9.12 6.97 -17.81
N THR A 184 8.30 8.00 -17.98
CA THR A 184 7.42 8.12 -19.14
C THR A 184 8.08 8.93 -20.25
N TYR A 185 8.96 9.88 -19.92
CA TYR A 185 9.73 10.67 -20.87
C TYR A 185 11.20 10.25 -20.91
N MET A 186 11.79 10.26 -22.11
CA MET A 186 13.22 10.13 -22.35
C MET A 186 13.66 11.11 -23.44
N ASN A 187 14.70 11.90 -23.20
CA ASN A 187 15.23 12.79 -24.23
C ASN A 187 15.85 12.02 -25.41
N THR A 188 16.11 12.71 -26.52
CA THR A 188 16.64 12.10 -27.75
C THR A 188 17.97 11.35 -27.55
N ARG A 189 18.82 11.79 -26.61
CA ARG A 189 20.10 11.11 -26.31
C ARG A 189 19.95 9.88 -25.40
N GLY A 190 18.79 9.70 -24.77
CA GLY A 190 18.52 8.58 -23.88
C GLY A 190 19.14 8.67 -22.48
N ASP A 191 19.83 9.76 -22.17
CA ASP A 191 20.56 9.95 -20.92
C ASP A 191 19.73 10.66 -19.84
N LYS A 192 18.68 11.42 -20.22
CA LYS A 192 17.78 12.13 -19.28
C LYS A 192 16.38 11.55 -19.33
N LEU A 193 15.87 11.14 -18.17
CA LEU A 193 14.55 10.51 -18.03
C LEU A 193 13.70 11.21 -16.97
N SER A 194 12.38 11.23 -17.14
CA SER A 194 11.45 11.83 -16.17
C SER A 194 10.07 11.16 -16.21
N LYS A 195 9.38 11.10 -15.06
CA LYS A 195 7.95 10.69 -14.97
C LYS A 195 7.06 11.94 -14.90
N ILE A 196 6.63 12.41 -16.07
CA ILE A 196 5.82 13.64 -16.25
C ILE A 196 4.42 13.37 -16.78
N ASP A 197 4.19 12.20 -17.38
CA ASP A 197 2.87 11.76 -17.85
C ASP A 197 2.17 11.00 -16.72
N ARG A 198 0.93 11.37 -16.39
CA ARG A 198 0.21 10.83 -15.23
C ARG A 198 -1.28 10.68 -15.49
N PHE A 199 -1.89 9.74 -14.77
CA PHE A 199 -3.30 9.79 -14.42
C PHE A 199 -3.42 10.25 -12.98
N LEU A 200 -4.33 11.16 -12.71
CA LEU A 200 -4.73 11.62 -11.39
C LEU A 200 -6.23 11.48 -11.29
N PHE A 201 -6.76 10.84 -10.26
CA PHE A 201 -8.21 10.71 -10.12
C PHE A 201 -8.67 10.88 -8.68
N CYS A 202 -9.90 11.36 -8.53
CA CYS A 202 -10.48 11.54 -7.21
C CYS A 202 -10.85 10.19 -6.60
N ARG A 203 -11.11 10.23 -5.29
CA ARG A 203 -11.49 9.04 -4.55
C ARG A 203 -12.75 8.37 -5.10
N GLY A 204 -13.79 9.12 -5.46
CA GLY A 204 -15.05 8.54 -5.97
C GLY A 204 -14.83 7.69 -7.23
N PHE A 205 -13.88 8.09 -8.08
CA PHE A 205 -13.48 7.30 -9.25
C PHE A 205 -12.85 5.96 -8.82
N PHE A 206 -11.90 6.00 -7.89
CA PHE A 206 -11.25 4.77 -7.40
C PHE A 206 -12.22 3.85 -6.65
N ASP A 207 -13.10 4.39 -5.81
CA ASP A 207 -14.07 3.62 -5.03
C ASP A 207 -15.04 2.85 -5.96
N ARG A 208 -15.39 3.44 -7.11
CA ARG A 208 -16.19 2.79 -8.15
C ARG A 208 -15.38 1.77 -8.96
N TRP A 209 -14.12 2.08 -9.27
CA TRP A 209 -13.23 1.18 -10.02
C TRP A 209 -11.96 0.82 -9.23
N PRO A 210 -12.08 0.03 -8.14
CA PRO A 210 -10.96 -0.28 -7.25
C PRO A 210 -9.93 -1.21 -7.90
N ARG A 211 -10.28 -1.79 -9.06
CA ARG A 211 -9.42 -2.63 -9.89
C ARG A 211 -8.73 -1.85 -11.01
N SER A 212 -8.85 -0.53 -11.04
CA SER A 212 -8.14 0.29 -12.01
C SER A 212 -6.61 0.18 -11.86
N ALA A 213 -5.87 0.06 -12.95
CA ALA A 213 -4.42 -0.04 -12.96
C ALA A 213 -3.83 0.89 -14.02
N VAL A 214 -2.72 1.57 -13.68
CA VAL A 214 -2.02 2.45 -14.60
C VAL A 214 -0.72 1.78 -15.06
N THR A 215 -0.49 1.76 -16.37
CA THR A 215 0.71 1.15 -16.98
C THR A 215 1.32 2.10 -18.01
N ALA A 216 2.64 2.32 -17.94
CA ALA A 216 3.40 2.97 -19.00
C ALA A 216 3.84 1.92 -20.03
N LEU A 217 3.37 2.10 -21.27
CA LEU A 217 3.64 1.23 -22.41
C LEU A 217 4.94 1.66 -23.14
N SER A 218 5.38 0.84 -24.10
CA SER A 218 6.58 1.14 -24.89
C SER A 218 6.42 2.43 -25.70
N ARG A 219 7.43 3.31 -25.65
CA ARG A 219 7.41 4.64 -26.27
C ARG A 219 7.47 4.66 -27.79
N LEU A 220 7.97 3.60 -28.43
CA LEU A 220 8.08 3.36 -29.88
C LEU A 220 8.27 4.61 -30.78
N HIS A 221 7.20 5.33 -31.09
CA HIS A 221 7.19 6.46 -32.04
C HIS A 221 7.15 7.86 -31.38
N SER A 222 7.33 7.94 -30.06
CA SER A 222 7.43 9.19 -29.29
C SER A 222 8.59 9.10 -28.28
N ASP A 223 9.06 10.27 -27.81
CA ASP A 223 9.91 10.38 -26.62
C ASP A 223 9.12 10.18 -25.32
N HIS A 224 7.79 10.13 -25.41
CA HIS A 224 6.88 9.77 -24.33
C HIS A 224 6.32 8.35 -24.48
N CYS A 225 6.22 7.64 -23.36
CA CYS A 225 5.46 6.40 -23.24
C CYS A 225 3.96 6.71 -23.30
N PRO A 226 3.17 5.98 -24.11
CA PRO A 226 1.73 5.93 -23.90
C PRO A 226 1.44 5.41 -22.50
N ILE A 227 0.55 6.07 -21.77
CA ILE A 227 0.09 5.62 -20.46
C ILE A 227 -1.35 5.13 -20.57
N LEU A 228 -1.62 3.94 -20.05
CA LEU A 228 -2.92 3.28 -20.07
C LEU A 228 -3.48 3.20 -18.66
N LEU A 229 -4.72 3.63 -18.49
CA LEU A 229 -5.55 3.33 -17.34
C LEU A 229 -6.54 2.22 -17.74
N ASP A 230 -6.21 1.01 -17.31
CA ASP A 230 -7.08 -0.16 -17.45
C ASP A 230 -8.06 -0.20 -16.28
N VAL A 231 -9.34 -0.11 -16.59
CA VAL A 231 -10.45 -0.10 -15.63
C VAL A 231 -11.12 -1.50 -15.56
N GLY A 232 -10.56 -2.47 -16.27
CA GLY A 232 -11.05 -3.84 -16.40
C GLY A 232 -11.05 -4.66 -15.11
N LYS A 233 -11.89 -5.70 -15.10
CA LYS A 233 -11.91 -6.73 -14.05
C LYS A 233 -10.65 -7.59 -14.16
N VAL A 234 -9.55 -7.16 -13.53
CA VAL A 234 -8.44 -8.09 -13.29
C VAL A 234 -8.89 -9.05 -12.19
N ASP A 235 -9.33 -10.25 -12.58
CA ASP A 235 -9.82 -11.25 -11.64
C ASP A 235 -8.64 -11.98 -11.00
N PHE A 236 -8.22 -11.46 -9.86
CA PHE A 236 -7.25 -12.15 -9.04
C PHE A 236 -7.87 -13.37 -8.32
N ARG A 237 -9.16 -13.73 -8.45
CA ARG A 237 -9.94 -14.63 -7.56
C ARG A 237 -10.40 -13.93 -6.26
N PRO A 238 -11.40 -14.46 -5.52
CA PRO A 238 -12.01 -13.77 -4.39
C PRO A 238 -11.01 -13.36 -3.32
N LYS A 239 -11.22 -12.16 -2.74
CA LYS A 239 -10.42 -11.66 -1.61
C LYS A 239 -10.70 -12.50 -0.37
N VAL A 240 -9.68 -12.67 0.47
CA VAL A 240 -9.83 -13.34 1.76
C VAL A 240 -10.80 -12.54 2.64
N PHE A 241 -11.73 -13.26 3.27
CA PHE A 241 -12.69 -12.70 4.22
C PHE A 241 -11.97 -12.13 5.45
N LYS A 242 -12.42 -10.98 5.94
CA LYS A 242 -11.94 -10.36 7.18
C LYS A 242 -13.14 -9.95 8.02
N CYS A 243 -13.08 -10.26 9.31
CA CYS A 243 -14.03 -9.80 10.30
C CYS A 243 -13.59 -8.42 10.83
N PHE A 244 -14.53 -7.46 10.93
CA PHE A 244 -14.24 -6.15 11.51
C PHE A 244 -14.76 -6.05 12.94
N ASN A 245 -14.02 -5.37 13.80
CA ASN A 245 -14.37 -5.19 15.21
C ASN A 245 -15.67 -4.39 15.37
N SER A 246 -16.04 -3.56 14.40
CA SER A 246 -17.33 -2.86 14.43
C SER A 246 -18.53 -3.81 14.34
N TRP A 247 -18.36 -5.00 13.74
CA TRP A 247 -19.44 -5.94 13.50
C TRP A 247 -20.03 -6.49 14.79
N PHE A 248 -19.21 -6.62 15.84
CA PHE A 248 -19.66 -7.07 17.16
C PHE A 248 -20.64 -6.12 17.84
N PHE A 249 -20.72 -4.86 17.39
CA PHE A 249 -21.60 -3.83 17.95
C PHE A 249 -22.83 -3.56 17.07
N ARG A 250 -23.02 -4.34 16.00
CA ARG A 250 -24.16 -4.18 15.09
C ARG A 250 -25.25 -5.16 15.46
N GLU A 251 -26.49 -4.71 15.26
CA GLU A 251 -27.66 -5.56 15.41
C GLU A 251 -27.55 -6.82 14.56
N ASP A 252 -28.08 -7.91 15.09
CA ASP A 252 -28.15 -9.24 14.47
C ASP A 252 -26.82 -9.95 14.20
N PHE A 253 -25.65 -9.36 14.47
CA PHE A 253 -24.37 -10.06 14.27
C PHE A 253 -24.26 -11.31 15.15
N GLU A 254 -24.47 -11.16 16.46
CA GLU A 254 -24.40 -12.28 17.40
C GLU A 254 -25.43 -13.36 17.06
N ARG A 255 -26.66 -12.94 16.75
CA ARG A 255 -27.74 -13.84 16.33
C ARG A 255 -27.35 -14.64 15.08
N THR A 256 -26.78 -13.97 14.08
CA THR A 256 -26.30 -14.60 12.84
C THR A 256 -25.25 -15.67 13.12
N VAL A 257 -24.27 -15.36 13.99
CA VAL A 257 -23.21 -16.30 14.38
C VAL A 257 -23.79 -17.50 15.14
N ARG A 258 -24.66 -17.26 16.13
CA ARG A 258 -25.30 -18.32 16.93
C ARG A 258 -26.15 -19.25 16.07
N LEU A 259 -26.96 -18.69 15.16
CA LEU A 259 -27.78 -19.48 14.24
C LEU A 259 -26.92 -20.33 13.30
N ALA A 260 -25.89 -19.74 12.69
CA ALA A 260 -24.97 -20.46 11.82
C ALA A 260 -24.24 -21.60 12.55
N TYR A 261 -23.81 -21.34 13.80
CA TYR A 261 -23.18 -22.37 14.64
C TYR A 261 -24.15 -23.50 14.99
N ALA A 262 -25.40 -23.18 15.36
CA ALA A 262 -26.41 -24.15 15.75
C ALA A 262 -26.85 -25.06 14.58
N LEU A 263 -26.94 -24.48 13.37
CA LEU A 263 -27.34 -25.16 12.14
C LEU A 263 -26.19 -25.93 11.45
N SER A 264 -24.96 -25.78 11.95
CA SER A 264 -23.81 -26.48 11.40
C SER A 264 -23.90 -28.00 11.64
N PRO A 265 -23.52 -28.85 10.67
CA PRO A 265 -23.55 -30.30 10.80
C PRO A 265 -22.82 -30.81 12.04
N ARG A 266 -23.37 -31.83 12.71
CA ARG A 266 -22.74 -32.53 13.83
C ARG A 266 -22.37 -33.95 13.38
N GLY A 267 -21.08 -34.30 13.42
CA GLY A 267 -20.58 -35.65 13.14
C GLY A 267 -19.30 -35.70 12.32
N GLY A 268 -18.44 -36.67 12.63
CA GLY A 268 -17.09 -36.82 12.05
C GLY A 268 -15.98 -36.47 13.05
N GLU A 269 -14.73 -36.52 12.58
CA GLU A 269 -13.56 -36.11 13.37
C GLU A 269 -13.73 -34.66 13.87
N VAL A 270 -13.30 -34.41 15.11
CA VAL A 270 -13.63 -33.18 15.86
C VAL A 270 -13.07 -31.93 15.18
N ASP A 271 -11.89 -32.05 14.57
CA ASP A 271 -11.20 -31.04 13.78
C ASP A 271 -11.95 -30.71 12.47
N ARG A 272 -12.42 -31.73 11.74
CA ARG A 272 -13.24 -31.55 10.54
C ARG A 272 -14.59 -30.91 10.86
N CYS A 273 -15.19 -31.28 11.98
CA CYS A 273 -16.41 -30.64 12.49
C CYS A 273 -16.19 -29.15 12.79
N LEU A 274 -15.08 -28.80 13.44
CA LEU A 274 -14.74 -27.40 13.74
C LEU A 274 -14.53 -26.60 12.45
N LEU A 275 -13.81 -27.15 11.46
CA LEU A 275 -13.59 -26.50 10.18
C LEU A 275 -14.91 -26.19 9.46
N ILE A 276 -15.82 -27.16 9.37
CA ILE A 276 -17.14 -26.99 8.72
C ILE A 276 -17.95 -25.92 9.44
N LYS A 277 -17.98 -25.93 10.78
CA LYS A 277 -18.65 -24.90 11.58
C LYS A 277 -18.12 -23.49 11.28
N LEU A 278 -16.80 -23.33 11.23
CA LEU A 278 -16.18 -22.05 10.91
C LEU A 278 -16.49 -21.59 9.47
N GLN A 279 -16.59 -22.53 8.52
CA GLN A 279 -16.97 -22.23 7.13
C GLN A 279 -18.42 -21.74 7.02
N GLU A 280 -19.35 -22.39 7.71
CA GLU A 280 -20.77 -21.99 7.72
C GLU A 280 -20.97 -20.64 8.43
N ILE A 281 -20.31 -20.43 9.58
CA ILE A 281 -20.30 -19.10 10.25
C ILE A 281 -19.79 -18.02 9.29
N LYS A 282 -18.67 -18.27 8.62
CA LYS A 282 -18.09 -17.33 7.64
C LYS A 282 -19.07 -17.02 6.50
N LYS A 283 -19.81 -18.02 6.00
CA LYS A 283 -20.81 -17.85 4.93
C LYS A 283 -21.98 -16.99 5.41
N ALA A 284 -22.51 -17.28 6.60
CA ALA A 284 -23.60 -16.52 7.21
C ALA A 284 -23.23 -15.05 7.46
N ILE A 285 -22.06 -14.79 8.07
CA ILE A 285 -21.58 -13.42 8.31
C ILE A 285 -21.43 -12.64 6.99
N LYS A 286 -20.98 -13.29 5.90
CA LYS A 286 -20.87 -12.63 4.59
C LYS A 286 -22.22 -12.19 4.03
N GLY A 287 -23.24 -13.05 4.15
CA GLY A 287 -24.61 -12.74 3.72
C GLY A 287 -25.18 -11.57 4.53
N TRP A 288 -25.15 -11.71 5.86
CA TRP A 288 -25.56 -10.67 6.80
C TRP A 288 -24.88 -9.32 6.50
N TRP A 289 -23.55 -9.30 6.35
CA TRP A 289 -22.82 -8.06 6.11
C TRP A 289 -23.25 -7.36 4.81
N LEU A 290 -23.53 -8.13 3.75
CA LEU A 290 -23.98 -7.56 2.48
C LEU A 290 -25.33 -6.85 2.64
N GLU A 291 -26.26 -7.48 3.36
CA GLU A 291 -27.59 -6.94 3.65
C GLU A 291 -27.51 -5.73 4.59
N THR A 292 -26.81 -5.85 5.72
CA THR A 292 -26.61 -4.77 6.70
C THR A 292 -25.97 -3.55 6.05
N LYS A 293 -24.94 -3.75 5.23
CA LYS A 293 -24.26 -2.66 4.53
C LYS A 293 -25.21 -1.90 3.61
N ASN A 294 -26.01 -2.60 2.81
CA ASN A 294 -26.97 -1.98 1.89
C ASN A 294 -28.06 -1.24 2.66
N LYS A 295 -28.57 -1.83 3.75
CA LYS A 295 -29.56 -1.20 4.65
C LYS A 295 -29.03 0.12 5.21
N GLU A 296 -27.82 0.10 5.76
CA GLU A 296 -27.20 1.30 6.37
C GLU A 296 -26.82 2.39 5.35
N GLU A 297 -26.39 2.01 4.15
CA GLU A 297 -26.13 2.98 3.08
C GLU A 297 -27.44 3.65 2.62
N GLY A 298 -28.52 2.88 2.50
CA GLY A 298 -29.86 3.40 2.20
C GLY A 298 -30.40 4.31 3.31
N GLU A 299 -30.33 3.86 4.57
CA GLU A 299 -30.75 4.61 5.75
C GLU A 299 -30.00 5.94 5.86
N GLY A 300 -28.66 5.91 5.76
CA GLY A 300 -27.84 7.11 5.83
C GLY A 300 -28.14 8.13 4.73
N ARG A 301 -28.49 7.68 3.52
CA ARG A 301 -28.91 8.57 2.42
C ARG A 301 -30.25 9.25 2.74
N ILE A 302 -31.23 8.48 3.22
CA ILE A 302 -32.57 9.00 3.56
C ILE A 302 -32.46 10.02 4.70
N LEU A 303 -31.70 9.72 5.75
CA LEU A 303 -31.53 10.62 6.89
C LEU A 303 -30.86 11.94 6.47
N LYS A 304 -29.83 11.90 5.62
CA LYS A 304 -29.16 13.10 5.10
C LYS A 304 -30.10 13.98 4.27
N GLU A 305 -30.96 13.36 3.44
CA GLU A 305 -31.97 14.09 2.67
C GLU A 305 -33.02 14.75 3.59
N LYS A 306 -33.49 14.03 4.61
CA LYS A 306 -34.44 14.57 5.59
C LYS A 306 -33.86 15.73 6.39
N ILE A 307 -32.60 15.61 6.86
CA ILE A 307 -31.90 16.70 7.54
C ILE A 307 -31.76 17.91 6.62
N GLY A 308 -31.36 17.72 5.36
CA GLY A 308 -31.23 18.83 4.41
C GLY A 308 -32.54 19.57 4.16
N LYS A 309 -33.69 18.87 4.15
CA LYS A 309 -35.02 19.50 4.04
C LYS A 309 -35.36 20.35 5.27
N ILE A 310 -35.06 19.86 6.47
CA ILE A 310 -35.29 20.61 7.72
C ILE A 310 -34.36 21.82 7.78
N GLU A 311 -33.08 21.68 7.41
CA GLU A 311 -32.12 22.78 7.43
C GLU A 311 -32.52 23.89 6.44
N MET A 312 -32.99 23.53 5.24
CA MET A 312 -33.53 24.49 4.29
C MET A 312 -34.79 25.18 4.79
N ALA A 313 -35.68 24.46 5.50
CA ALA A 313 -36.85 25.08 6.12
C ALA A 313 -36.46 26.06 7.25
N ALA A 314 -35.39 25.74 8.00
CA ALA A 314 -34.86 26.57 9.08
C ALA A 314 -34.30 27.93 8.60
N GLU A 315 -33.90 28.04 7.33
CA GLU A 315 -33.47 29.31 6.74
C GLU A 315 -34.64 30.29 6.51
N GLY A 316 -35.86 29.76 6.31
CA GLY A 316 -37.05 30.55 6.01
C GLY A 316 -38.05 30.71 7.16
N ARG A 317 -37.95 29.87 8.20
CA ARG A 317 -38.82 29.92 9.38
C ARG A 317 -38.18 29.23 10.58
N ASP A 318 -38.70 29.51 11.78
CA ASP A 318 -38.37 28.73 12.95
C ASP A 318 -38.84 27.27 12.81
N LEU A 319 -38.00 26.34 13.27
CA LEU A 319 -38.32 24.93 13.37
C LEU A 319 -39.22 24.66 14.57
N THR A 320 -40.22 23.80 14.38
CA THR A 320 -41.06 23.28 15.46
C THR A 320 -40.27 22.35 16.39
N ASP A 321 -40.73 22.15 17.61
CA ASP A 321 -40.05 21.27 18.58
C ASP A 321 -39.96 19.82 18.09
N SER A 322 -40.97 19.35 17.34
CA SER A 322 -40.94 18.01 16.71
C SER A 322 -39.84 17.91 15.65
N GLU A 323 -39.67 18.93 14.82
CA GLU A 323 -38.62 18.96 13.78
C GLU A 323 -37.21 19.04 14.38
N ARG A 324 -37.07 19.75 15.50
CA ARG A 324 -35.80 19.81 16.26
C ARG A 324 -35.45 18.43 16.83
N ALA A 325 -36.42 17.75 17.46
CA ALA A 325 -36.23 16.41 18.02
C ALA A 325 -35.93 15.37 16.93
N ASP A 326 -36.65 15.41 15.81
CA ASP A 326 -36.40 14.55 14.65
C ASP A 326 -34.98 14.77 14.09
N ARG A 327 -34.58 16.03 13.89
CA ARG A 327 -33.24 16.37 13.42
C ARG A 327 -32.16 15.85 14.37
N GLU A 328 -32.32 16.04 15.67
CA GLU A 328 -31.38 15.54 16.68
C GLU A 328 -31.24 14.01 16.61
N GLY A 329 -32.37 13.29 16.53
CA GLY A 329 -32.39 11.84 16.38
C GLY A 329 -31.69 11.36 15.10
N TRP A 330 -31.94 12.02 13.96
CA TRP A 330 -31.32 11.67 12.69
C TRP A 330 -29.82 11.95 12.67
N VAL A 331 -29.38 13.08 13.23
CA VAL A 331 -27.96 13.43 13.36
C VAL A 331 -27.24 12.41 14.24
N LYS A 332 -27.82 12.04 15.39
CA LYS A 332 -27.27 11.02 16.28
C LYS A 332 -27.08 9.69 15.56
N ARG A 333 -28.08 9.26 14.78
CA ARG A 333 -28.01 8.00 14.02
C ARG A 333 -26.98 8.05 12.89
N ILE A 334 -26.85 9.18 12.19
CA ILE A 334 -25.77 9.36 11.20
C ILE A 334 -24.40 9.26 11.85
N ASN A 335 -24.18 9.94 12.98
CA ASN A 335 -22.90 9.92 13.69
C ASN A 335 -22.54 8.49 14.13
N GLU A 336 -23.53 7.70 14.57
CA GLU A 336 -23.33 6.30 14.91
C GLU A 336 -22.88 5.46 13.68
N LEU A 337 -23.58 5.58 12.55
CA LEU A 337 -23.23 4.90 11.30
C LEU A 337 -21.84 5.29 10.79
N GLU A 338 -21.49 6.57 10.90
CA GLU A 338 -20.16 7.08 10.54
C GLU A 338 -19.07 6.59 11.51
N SER A 339 -19.38 6.45 12.80
CA SER A 339 -18.47 5.86 13.80
C SER A 339 -18.10 4.41 13.47
N PHE A 340 -19.07 3.59 13.04
CA PHE A 340 -18.80 2.19 12.67
C PHE A 340 -17.93 2.12 11.40
N LYS A 341 -18.23 2.96 10.41
CA LYS A 341 -17.42 3.07 9.19
C LYS A 341 -15.99 3.49 9.52
N ALA A 342 -15.81 4.46 10.41
CA ALA A 342 -14.49 4.90 10.86
C ALA A 342 -13.71 3.76 11.53
N ARG A 343 -14.33 2.96 12.40
CA ARG A 343 -13.69 1.79 13.04
C ARG A 343 -13.22 0.76 12.01
N ASP A 344 -14.04 0.43 11.02
CA ASP A 344 -13.68 -0.50 9.94
C ASP A 344 -12.46 -0.01 9.16
N LEU A 345 -12.41 1.28 8.87
CA LEU A 345 -11.33 1.90 8.12
C LEU A 345 -10.04 1.95 8.91
N ARG A 346 -10.11 2.25 10.21
CA ARG A 346 -8.95 2.21 11.11
C ARG A 346 -8.34 0.81 11.15
N GLN A 347 -9.17 -0.23 11.28
CA GLN A 347 -8.70 -1.62 11.25
C GLN A 347 -8.11 -1.99 9.88
N LYS A 348 -8.69 -1.52 8.77
CA LYS A 348 -8.11 -1.68 7.42
C LYS A 348 -6.77 -0.92 7.28
N ALA A 349 -6.65 0.24 7.92
CA ALA A 349 -5.49 1.11 7.84
C ALA A 349 -4.27 0.56 8.59
N LYS A 350 -4.43 -0.36 9.56
CA LYS A 350 -3.34 -0.83 10.45
C LYS A 350 -2.56 0.32 11.10
N ILE A 351 -3.26 1.29 11.69
CA ILE A 351 -2.66 2.43 12.41
C ILE A 351 -2.79 2.17 13.93
N LYS A 352 -1.68 2.20 14.67
CA LYS A 352 -1.67 2.18 16.16
C LYS A 352 -2.11 3.57 16.68
N TRP A 353 -2.76 3.58 17.85
CA TRP A 353 -3.54 4.66 18.50
C TRP A 353 -2.99 6.09 18.56
N ALA A 354 -1.76 6.38 18.12
CA ALA A 354 -0.99 7.53 18.61
C ALA A 354 -0.91 8.77 17.68
N VAL A 355 -1.77 8.92 16.67
CA VAL A 355 -1.78 10.17 15.88
C VAL A 355 -3.21 10.67 15.70
N ASP A 356 -3.50 11.67 16.53
CA ASP A 356 -4.53 12.70 16.47
C ASP A 356 -6.01 12.28 16.65
N GLY A 357 -6.57 12.83 17.74
CA GLY A 357 -8.00 12.90 17.97
C GLY A 357 -8.63 13.94 17.05
N ASP A 358 -9.17 13.47 15.93
CA ASP A 358 -10.34 14.06 15.31
C ASP A 358 -11.06 12.99 14.47
N GLU A 359 -12.38 13.12 14.32
CA GLU A 359 -13.32 12.19 13.67
C GLU A 359 -13.16 12.12 12.14
N ASN A 360 -11.96 12.36 11.61
CA ASN A 360 -11.79 12.52 10.18
C ASN A 360 -11.63 11.17 9.48
N SER A 361 -12.76 10.51 9.20
CA SER A 361 -12.82 9.32 8.35
C SER A 361 -12.05 9.51 7.03
N ARG A 362 -11.96 10.75 6.50
CA ARG A 362 -11.21 11.10 5.27
C ARG A 362 -9.72 10.84 5.41
N PHE A 363 -9.10 11.11 6.57
CA PHE A 363 -7.69 10.83 6.80
C PHE A 363 -7.41 9.32 6.73
N PHE A 364 -8.19 8.53 7.48
CA PHE A 364 -8.05 7.07 7.48
C PHE A 364 -8.33 6.48 6.09
N HIS A 365 -9.32 7.01 5.37
CA HIS A 365 -9.58 6.65 3.98
C HIS A 365 -8.42 6.98 3.04
N GLY A 366 -7.85 8.19 3.16
CA GLY A 366 -6.67 8.61 2.40
C GLY A 366 -5.49 7.67 2.64
N VAL A 367 -5.20 7.34 3.89
CA VAL A 367 -4.10 6.42 4.24
C VAL A 367 -4.36 4.99 3.73
N VAL A 368 -5.57 4.45 3.89
CA VAL A 368 -5.93 3.12 3.36
C VAL A 368 -5.77 3.07 1.85
N ASN A 369 -6.19 4.12 1.14
CA ASN A 369 -6.18 4.16 -0.32
C ASN A 369 -4.79 4.41 -0.87
N VAL A 370 -4.01 5.33 -0.28
CA VAL A 370 -2.59 5.50 -0.59
C VAL A 370 -1.87 4.17 -0.38
N ARG A 371 -2.11 3.46 0.73
CA ARG A 371 -1.53 2.12 0.98
C ARG A 371 -2.01 1.07 -0.03
N SER A 372 -3.31 1.04 -0.35
CA SER A 372 -3.89 0.07 -1.29
C SER A 372 -3.37 0.28 -2.71
N LEU A 373 -3.25 1.53 -3.15
CA LEU A 373 -2.70 1.91 -4.45
C LEU A 373 -1.17 1.78 -4.50
N SER A 374 -0.47 2.12 -3.41
CA SER A 374 0.99 2.00 -3.33
C SER A 374 1.46 0.55 -3.26
N ASN A 375 0.69 -0.32 -2.60
CA ASN A 375 1.06 -1.72 -2.41
C ASN A 375 0.50 -2.63 -3.52
N ARG A 376 -0.24 -2.06 -4.48
CA ARG A 376 -0.76 -2.84 -5.59
C ARG A 376 0.36 -3.29 -6.52
N ILE A 377 0.41 -4.59 -6.75
CA ILE A 377 1.31 -5.21 -7.72
C ILE A 377 0.65 -5.14 -9.10
N ASN A 378 1.03 -4.15 -9.91
CA ASN A 378 0.51 -3.98 -11.28
C ASN A 378 1.14 -4.95 -12.29
N GLY A 379 2.29 -5.53 -11.96
CA GLY A 379 3.06 -6.43 -12.81
C GLY A 379 4.40 -6.76 -12.19
N LEU A 380 5.10 -7.73 -12.77
CA LEU A 380 6.46 -8.13 -12.40
C LEU A 380 7.35 -8.16 -13.63
N ILE A 381 8.65 -7.91 -13.43
CA ILE A 381 9.65 -8.16 -14.47
C ILE A 381 10.04 -9.63 -14.35
N ILE A 382 9.69 -10.43 -15.35
CA ILE A 382 10.01 -11.87 -15.43
C ILE A 382 10.79 -12.07 -16.72
N GLY A 383 12.03 -12.56 -16.64
CA GLY A 383 12.91 -12.72 -17.81
C GLY A 383 13.16 -11.41 -18.57
N GLY A 384 13.25 -10.27 -17.86
CA GLY A 384 13.45 -8.95 -18.47
C GLY A 384 12.21 -8.32 -19.11
N GLN A 385 11.07 -9.00 -19.11
CA GLN A 385 9.81 -8.49 -19.67
C GLN A 385 8.82 -8.12 -18.57
N TRP A 386 8.09 -7.01 -18.77
CA TRP A 386 7.02 -6.60 -17.86
C TRP A 386 5.76 -7.46 -18.08
N VAL A 387 5.44 -8.31 -17.12
CA VAL A 387 4.29 -9.21 -17.16
C VAL A 387 3.19 -8.70 -16.23
N THR A 388 1.99 -8.49 -16.78
CA THR A 388 0.79 -8.05 -16.05
C THR A 388 -0.24 -9.15 -15.83
N LYS A 389 -0.06 -10.32 -16.47
CA LYS A 389 -1.00 -11.45 -16.40
C LYS A 389 -1.11 -11.99 -14.96
N PRO A 390 -2.29 -11.96 -14.31
CA PRO A 390 -2.44 -12.31 -12.89
C PRO A 390 -1.93 -13.71 -12.52
N TRP A 391 -2.18 -14.70 -13.38
CA TRP A 391 -1.78 -16.09 -13.11
C TRP A 391 -0.26 -16.25 -13.09
N ARG A 392 0.47 -15.57 -14.00
CA ARG A 392 1.93 -15.56 -14.03
C ARG A 392 2.52 -14.86 -12.82
N ILE A 393 1.98 -13.70 -12.45
CA ILE A 393 2.41 -12.96 -11.24
C ILE A 393 2.24 -13.85 -10.00
N LYS A 394 1.10 -14.55 -9.89
CA LYS A 394 0.83 -15.47 -8.79
C LYS A 394 1.77 -16.67 -8.78
N GLU A 395 2.05 -17.26 -9.94
CA GLU A 395 2.99 -18.37 -10.08
C GLU A 395 4.40 -17.96 -9.64
N GLU A 396 4.88 -16.82 -10.10
CA GLU A 396 6.23 -16.34 -9.75
C GLU A 396 6.35 -15.99 -8.26
N MET A 397 5.33 -15.33 -7.71
CA MET A 397 5.27 -15.06 -6.28
C MET A 397 5.20 -16.34 -5.46
N LEU A 398 4.41 -17.33 -5.90
CA LEU A 398 4.35 -18.64 -5.26
C LEU A 398 5.73 -19.31 -5.25
N LEU A 399 6.42 -19.36 -6.39
CA LEU A 399 7.75 -19.97 -6.49
C LEU A 399 8.76 -19.24 -5.60
N HIS A 400 8.81 -17.90 -5.67
CA HIS A 400 9.73 -17.09 -4.87
C HIS A 400 9.57 -17.33 -3.36
N PHE A 401 8.34 -17.35 -2.85
CA PHE A 401 8.11 -17.53 -1.43
C PHE A 401 8.18 -19.00 -1.01
N LYS A 402 7.67 -19.92 -1.84
CA LYS A 402 7.79 -21.36 -1.55
C LYS A 402 9.25 -21.73 -1.33
N ASP A 403 10.13 -21.28 -2.23
CA ASP A 403 11.58 -21.49 -2.13
C ASP A 403 12.13 -21.00 -0.78
N ARG A 404 11.79 -19.79 -0.35
CA ARG A 404 12.22 -19.25 0.95
C ARG A 404 11.64 -19.97 2.18
N PHE A 405 10.44 -20.51 2.09
CA PHE A 405 9.85 -21.30 3.19
C PHE A 405 10.32 -22.76 3.19
N THR A 406 11.10 -23.16 2.17
CA THR A 406 11.73 -24.49 2.07
C THR A 406 13.26 -24.45 2.18
N GLU A 407 13.92 -23.34 1.84
CA GLU A 407 15.38 -23.23 1.83
C GLU A 407 15.99 -23.14 3.25
N PRO A 408 17.18 -23.74 3.48
CA PRO A 408 17.88 -23.73 4.77
C PRO A 408 18.27 -22.35 5.35
N LEU A 409 18.29 -21.28 4.54
CA LEU A 409 18.97 -20.01 4.85
C LEU A 409 18.03 -18.78 4.90
N ALA A 410 16.72 -18.98 4.98
CA ALA A 410 15.74 -17.89 5.04
C ALA A 410 15.70 -17.17 6.41
N TYR A 411 15.05 -16.00 6.44
CA TYR A 411 15.07 -15.06 7.58
C TYR A 411 14.04 -15.36 8.68
N ASP A 412 13.21 -16.40 8.53
CA ASP A 412 12.18 -16.82 9.49
C ASP A 412 12.10 -18.35 9.47
N SER A 413 12.96 -18.99 10.25
CA SER A 413 13.60 -20.24 9.82
C SER A 413 13.77 -21.27 10.93
N VAL A 414 13.09 -21.09 12.07
CA VAL A 414 13.13 -22.04 13.20
C VAL A 414 13.02 -23.46 12.67
N ASN A 415 14.09 -24.23 12.87
CA ASN A 415 14.16 -25.63 12.53
C ASN A 415 13.27 -26.42 13.50
N TRP A 416 12.28 -27.13 12.98
CA TRP A 416 11.31 -27.87 13.81
C TRP A 416 11.95 -29.06 14.52
N ASP A 417 12.98 -29.68 13.94
CA ASP A 417 13.72 -30.76 14.61
C ASP A 417 14.48 -30.20 15.82
N PHE A 418 15.18 -29.07 15.63
CA PHE A 418 15.86 -28.38 16.74
C PHE A 418 14.89 -27.97 17.85
N LEU A 419 13.72 -27.41 17.50
CA LEU A 419 12.69 -27.08 18.49
C LEU A 419 12.23 -28.33 19.25
N GLY A 420 11.98 -29.44 18.54
CA GLY A 420 11.61 -30.71 19.14
C GLY A 420 12.66 -31.24 20.11
N ASP A 421 13.94 -31.17 19.74
CA ASP A 421 15.06 -31.57 20.59
C ASP A 421 15.14 -30.73 21.87
N ILE A 422 15.05 -29.39 21.75
CA ILE A 422 15.07 -28.49 22.92
C ILE A 422 13.87 -28.75 23.83
N MET A 423 12.67 -28.94 23.28
CA MET A 423 11.50 -29.32 24.08
C MET A 423 11.73 -30.66 24.81
N GLY A 424 12.36 -31.64 24.15
CA GLY A 424 12.77 -32.89 24.79
C GLY A 424 13.74 -32.67 25.95
N PHE A 425 14.79 -31.87 25.74
CA PHE A 425 15.78 -31.55 26.78
C PHE A 425 15.20 -30.77 27.96
N MET A 426 14.20 -29.93 27.73
CA MET A 426 13.48 -29.20 28.78
C MET A 426 12.44 -30.08 29.52
N GLY A 427 12.28 -31.35 29.13
CA GLY A 427 11.39 -32.30 29.82
C GLY A 427 9.93 -32.22 29.41
N PHE A 428 9.60 -31.62 28.26
CA PHE A 428 8.22 -31.63 27.77
C PHE A 428 7.75 -33.06 27.46
N PRO A 429 6.50 -33.44 27.80
CA PRO A 429 5.99 -34.78 27.51
C PRO A 429 6.02 -35.08 26.01
N GLY A 430 6.41 -36.31 25.63
CA GLY A 430 6.52 -36.71 24.21
C GLY A 430 5.22 -36.50 23.42
N LEU A 431 4.06 -36.75 24.05
CA LEU A 431 2.76 -36.50 23.43
C LEU A 431 2.56 -35.01 23.08
N TRP A 432 3.01 -34.11 23.96
CA TRP A 432 2.94 -32.66 23.72
C TRP A 432 3.85 -32.24 22.56
N CYS A 433 5.08 -32.76 22.52
CA CYS A 433 6.00 -32.53 21.41
C CYS A 433 5.40 -33.01 20.07
N CYS A 434 4.75 -34.18 20.05
CA CYS A 434 4.04 -34.70 18.87
C CYS A 434 2.90 -33.79 18.43
N TRP A 435 2.10 -33.25 19.36
CA TRP A 435 1.02 -32.31 19.02
C TRP A 435 1.56 -31.01 18.43
N VAL A 436 2.59 -30.41 19.05
CA VAL A 436 3.23 -29.20 18.52
C VAL A 436 3.79 -29.46 17.12
N ARG A 437 4.48 -30.58 16.91
CA ARG A 437 4.98 -30.99 15.59
C ARG A 437 3.86 -31.14 14.57
N GLY A 438 2.77 -31.82 14.94
CA GLY A 438 1.59 -31.96 14.08
C GLY A 438 0.96 -30.62 13.70
N CYS A 439 0.88 -29.66 14.63
CA CYS A 439 0.40 -28.31 14.34
C CYS A 439 1.30 -27.53 13.37
N LEU A 440 2.61 -27.73 13.44
CA LEU A 440 3.58 -27.11 12.53
C LEU A 440 3.51 -27.74 11.12
N GLU A 441 3.51 -29.08 11.04
CA GLU A 441 3.57 -29.83 9.77
C GLU A 441 2.24 -29.81 8.99
N SER A 442 1.10 -29.73 9.67
CA SER A 442 -0.23 -29.66 9.03
C SER A 442 -0.56 -28.28 8.44
N GLY A 443 0.24 -27.26 8.74
CA GLY A 443 0.01 -25.90 8.29
C GLY A 443 0.25 -25.71 6.79
N THR A 444 -0.79 -25.27 6.05
CA THR A 444 -0.61 -24.79 4.68
C THR A 444 -0.52 -23.27 4.63
N THR A 445 0.33 -22.77 3.72
CA THR A 445 0.57 -21.35 3.49
C THR A 445 0.18 -20.98 2.06
N SER A 446 -0.32 -19.77 1.87
CA SER A 446 -0.49 -19.17 0.54
C SER A 446 -0.07 -17.71 0.55
N VAL A 447 0.44 -17.23 -0.59
CA VAL A 447 0.85 -15.83 -0.75
C VAL A 447 -0.36 -15.03 -1.22
N LEU A 448 -0.62 -13.90 -0.57
CA LEU A 448 -1.66 -12.97 -1.00
C LEU A 448 -1.11 -11.98 -2.04
N VAL A 449 -1.47 -12.18 -3.30
CA VAL A 449 -1.16 -11.24 -4.39
C VAL A 449 -2.37 -10.37 -4.65
N ASN A 450 -2.25 -9.06 -4.40
CA ASN A 450 -3.35 -8.08 -4.49
C ASN A 450 -4.63 -8.51 -3.72
N GLY A 451 -4.43 -9.19 -2.58
CA GLY A 451 -5.52 -9.64 -1.72
C GLY A 451 -6.14 -10.99 -2.09
N SER A 452 -5.63 -11.66 -3.13
CA SER A 452 -6.07 -13.01 -3.49
C SER A 452 -4.97 -14.06 -3.31
N PRO A 453 -5.29 -15.25 -2.76
CA PRO A 453 -4.31 -16.29 -2.51
C PRO A 453 -3.79 -16.96 -3.80
N THR A 454 -2.51 -17.32 -3.78
CA THR A 454 -1.88 -18.29 -4.70
C THR A 454 -2.43 -19.70 -4.46
N LYS A 455 -1.86 -20.71 -5.13
CA LYS A 455 -2.02 -22.10 -4.66
C LYS A 455 -1.38 -22.23 -3.27
N GLU A 456 -1.90 -23.14 -2.48
CA GLU A 456 -1.34 -23.49 -1.17
C GLU A 456 -0.05 -24.29 -1.35
N PHE A 457 0.88 -24.12 -0.41
CA PHE A 457 2.10 -24.90 -0.27
C PHE A 457 2.35 -25.15 1.22
N THR A 458 3.02 -26.24 1.55
CA THR A 458 3.42 -26.56 2.92
C THR A 458 4.75 -25.88 3.23
N ALA A 459 4.87 -25.32 4.44
CA ALA A 459 6.16 -24.90 4.98
C ALA A 459 6.85 -26.12 5.59
N SER A 460 8.18 -26.13 5.63
CA SER A 460 8.97 -27.17 6.31
C SER A 460 9.75 -26.64 7.52
N ARG A 461 9.59 -25.36 7.85
CA ARG A 461 10.29 -24.64 8.91
C ARG A 461 9.57 -23.33 9.27
N GLY A 462 10.01 -22.70 10.36
CA GLY A 462 9.54 -21.40 10.82
C GLY A 462 8.32 -21.48 11.73
N LEU A 463 8.05 -20.39 12.43
CA LEU A 463 6.87 -20.25 13.30
C LEU A 463 5.90 -19.25 12.69
N ARG A 464 4.59 -19.46 12.87
CA ARG A 464 3.57 -18.68 12.18
C ARG A 464 3.35 -17.35 12.88
N GLN A 465 3.69 -16.25 12.20
CA GLN A 465 3.41 -14.92 12.73
C GLN A 465 1.91 -14.69 12.96
N GLY A 466 1.54 -14.26 14.17
CA GLY A 466 0.15 -14.04 14.59
C GLY A 466 -0.56 -15.29 15.12
N ASP A 467 0.12 -16.43 15.18
CA ASP A 467 -0.33 -17.61 15.93
C ASP A 467 -0.02 -17.41 17.43
N PRO A 468 -0.98 -17.62 18.34
CA PRO A 468 -0.77 -17.45 19.77
C PRO A 468 0.29 -18.39 20.38
N MET A 469 0.56 -19.56 19.78
CA MET A 469 1.59 -20.48 20.27
C MET A 469 3.00 -20.09 19.82
N SER A 470 3.12 -19.43 18.67
CA SER A 470 4.42 -19.13 18.06
C SER A 470 5.36 -18.32 18.96
N PRO A 471 4.91 -17.29 19.71
CA PRO A 471 5.76 -16.58 20.67
C PRO A 471 6.33 -17.48 21.77
N LEU A 472 5.54 -18.42 22.28
CA LEU A 472 5.98 -19.35 23.33
C LEU A 472 7.00 -20.35 22.80
N LEU A 473 6.74 -20.90 21.61
CA LEU A 473 7.69 -21.80 20.94
C LEU A 473 8.99 -21.08 20.58
N PHE A 474 8.90 -19.80 20.19
CA PHE A 474 10.08 -18.98 19.94
C PHE A 474 10.89 -18.76 21.23
N ALA A 475 10.24 -18.50 22.36
CA ALA A 475 10.92 -18.39 23.65
C ALA A 475 11.69 -19.67 24.01
N VAL A 476 11.12 -20.84 23.75
CA VAL A 476 11.81 -22.14 23.93
C VAL A 476 13.08 -22.22 23.07
N VAL A 477 13.02 -21.78 21.81
CA VAL A 477 14.21 -21.73 20.93
C VAL A 477 15.25 -20.75 21.45
N MET A 478 14.82 -19.59 21.94
CA MET A 478 15.72 -18.56 22.48
C MET A 478 16.35 -18.96 23.82
N GLU A 479 15.70 -19.81 24.60
CA GLU A 479 16.28 -20.42 25.80
C GLU A 479 17.54 -21.23 25.48
N ALA A 480 17.57 -21.91 24.32
CA ALA A 480 18.78 -22.59 23.89
C ALA A 480 19.95 -21.61 23.63
N LEU A 481 19.67 -20.41 23.11
CA LEU A 481 20.68 -19.36 22.94
C LEU A 481 21.13 -18.79 24.30
N HIS A 482 20.21 -18.65 25.25
CA HIS A 482 20.52 -18.29 26.65
C HIS A 482 21.56 -19.26 27.22
N VAL A 483 21.24 -20.56 27.19
CA VAL A 483 22.08 -21.63 27.77
C VAL A 483 23.44 -21.71 27.09
N VAL A 484 23.51 -21.64 25.74
CA VAL A 484 24.79 -21.67 25.02
C VAL A 484 25.64 -20.44 25.36
N THR A 485 25.03 -19.27 25.54
CA THR A 485 25.75 -18.04 25.92
C THR A 485 26.27 -18.13 27.36
N LEU A 486 25.49 -18.67 28.30
CA LEU A 486 25.97 -18.94 29.66
C LEU A 486 27.14 -19.92 29.66
N ARG A 487 27.04 -21.01 28.88
CA ARG A 487 28.14 -21.98 28.77
C ARG A 487 29.40 -21.35 28.19
N ALA A 488 29.26 -20.52 27.16
CA ALA A 488 30.39 -19.79 26.57
C ALA A 488 31.04 -18.83 27.57
N ARG A 489 30.25 -18.23 28.48
CA ARG A 489 30.76 -17.44 29.60
C ARG A 489 31.55 -18.30 30.58
N ASP A 490 30.98 -19.42 31.01
CA ASP A 490 31.58 -20.25 32.06
C ASP A 490 32.91 -20.87 31.62
N VAL A 491 33.08 -21.16 30.33
CA VAL A 491 34.36 -21.63 29.77
C VAL A 491 35.31 -20.49 29.36
N GLY A 492 34.93 -19.23 29.59
CA GLY A 492 35.72 -18.04 29.27
C GLY A 492 35.79 -17.68 27.78
N ALA A 493 35.01 -18.34 26.92
CA ALA A 493 34.95 -18.05 25.48
C ALA A 493 34.25 -16.71 25.18
N PHE A 494 33.31 -16.29 26.04
CA PHE A 494 32.68 -14.98 25.99
C PHE A 494 32.75 -14.29 27.35
N ARG A 495 33.27 -13.07 27.41
CA ARG A 495 33.41 -12.29 28.65
C ARG A 495 32.34 -11.21 28.70
N GLY A 496 31.40 -11.38 29.63
CA GLY A 496 30.35 -10.40 29.93
C GLY A 496 30.84 -9.25 30.81
N LEU A 497 29.94 -8.32 31.13
CA LEU A 497 30.19 -7.22 32.05
C LEU A 497 29.95 -7.67 33.50
N GLN A 498 31.02 -7.67 34.31
CA GLN A 498 30.95 -7.95 35.75
C GLN A 498 30.49 -6.70 36.50
N PHE A 499 29.37 -6.79 37.24
CA PHE A 499 28.95 -5.69 38.12
C PHE A 499 29.84 -5.58 39.37
N PRO A 500 29.96 -4.37 39.97
CA PRO A 500 30.71 -4.16 41.22
C PRO A 500 30.28 -5.08 42.36
N ASN A 501 31.12 -5.20 43.39
CA ASN A 501 30.85 -5.98 44.62
C ASN A 501 30.54 -7.47 44.38
N GLN A 502 31.22 -8.11 43.41
CA GLN A 502 30.93 -9.50 43.01
C GLN A 502 29.47 -9.71 42.56
N GLY A 503 28.85 -8.67 41.97
CA GLY A 503 27.50 -8.75 41.42
C GLY A 503 27.38 -9.75 40.26
N PRO A 504 26.19 -9.89 39.65
CA PRO A 504 26.02 -10.78 38.52
C PRO A 504 26.87 -10.36 37.32
N VAL A 505 27.22 -11.32 36.45
CA VAL A 505 27.84 -11.03 35.15
C VAL A 505 26.73 -10.88 34.10
N LEU A 506 26.58 -9.68 33.55
CA LEU A 506 25.68 -9.40 32.46
C LEU A 506 26.34 -9.77 31.13
N SER A 507 25.83 -10.80 30.46
CA SER A 507 26.31 -11.22 29.14
C SER A 507 25.33 -10.89 28.02
N HIS A 508 24.03 -10.95 28.30
CA HIS A 508 22.99 -10.70 27.32
C HIS A 508 21.63 -10.41 27.98
N ILE A 509 20.75 -9.77 27.21
CA ILE A 509 19.37 -9.44 27.58
C ILE A 509 18.47 -9.79 26.38
N PHE A 510 17.41 -10.55 26.62
CA PHE A 510 16.39 -10.87 25.63
C PHE A 510 15.17 -9.96 25.82
N PHE A 511 14.71 -9.34 24.74
CA PHE A 511 13.45 -8.60 24.74
C PHE A 511 12.70 -8.83 23.44
N ALA A 512 11.63 -9.63 23.50
CA ALA A 512 10.78 -9.95 22.35
C ALA A 512 11.59 -10.29 21.06
N ASP A 513 11.60 -9.37 20.08
CA ASP A 513 12.25 -9.55 18.78
C ASP A 513 13.75 -9.15 18.77
N ASP A 514 14.27 -8.57 19.85
CA ASP A 514 15.63 -8.02 19.97
C ASP A 514 16.46 -8.72 21.05
N VAL A 515 17.76 -8.83 20.79
CA VAL A 515 18.75 -9.36 21.73
C VAL A 515 19.90 -8.36 21.87
N VAL A 516 20.24 -8.03 23.12
CA VAL A 516 21.41 -7.21 23.43
C VAL A 516 22.47 -8.11 24.04
N PHE A 517 23.66 -8.14 23.45
CA PHE A 517 24.84 -8.77 24.04
C PHE A 517 25.74 -7.70 24.66
N VAL A 518 26.23 -7.94 25.88
CA VAL A 518 27.10 -7.03 26.63
C VAL A 518 28.37 -7.78 26.99
N GLY A 519 29.53 -7.21 26.69
CA GLY A 519 30.80 -7.86 26.98
C GLY A 519 32.01 -6.96 26.79
N GLU A 520 33.18 -7.50 27.13
CA GLU A 520 34.48 -6.83 27.02
C GLU A 520 34.75 -6.37 25.57
N ALA A 521 35.24 -5.14 25.42
CA ALA A 521 35.53 -4.49 24.14
C ALA A 521 36.84 -5.00 23.52
N SER A 522 36.87 -6.29 23.14
CA SER A 522 38.03 -6.91 22.47
C SER A 522 37.63 -7.63 21.18
N GLU A 523 38.55 -7.67 20.22
CA GLU A 523 38.33 -8.34 18.92
C GLU A 523 38.05 -9.84 19.11
N GLY A 524 38.77 -10.49 20.04
CA GLY A 524 38.58 -11.89 20.37
C GLY A 524 37.19 -12.18 20.93
N ASN A 525 36.71 -11.34 21.86
CA ASN A 525 35.39 -11.51 22.46
C ASN A 525 34.27 -11.32 21.43
N LEU A 526 34.40 -10.31 20.56
CA LEU A 526 33.44 -10.03 19.49
C LEU A 526 33.39 -11.15 18.43
N MET A 527 34.56 -11.67 18.04
CA MET A 527 34.64 -12.80 17.10
C MET A 527 34.07 -14.09 17.70
N ASN A 528 34.28 -14.33 18.99
CA ASN A 528 33.69 -15.49 19.65
C ASN A 528 32.17 -15.39 19.75
N LEU A 529 31.62 -14.19 20.01
CA LEU A 529 30.18 -13.96 19.92
C LEU A 529 29.65 -14.22 18.50
N ALA A 530 30.34 -13.71 17.46
CA ALA A 530 29.95 -13.95 16.07
C ALA A 530 29.95 -15.45 15.72
N ARG A 531 30.94 -16.22 16.21
CA ARG A 531 31.01 -17.68 16.06
C ARG A 531 29.88 -18.39 16.80
N LEU A 532 29.59 -17.99 18.04
CA LEU A 532 28.49 -18.53 18.83
C LEU A 532 27.15 -18.35 18.10
N LEU A 533 26.87 -17.14 17.63
CA LEU A 533 25.66 -16.83 16.87
C LEU A 533 25.60 -17.61 15.55
N ARG A 534 26.76 -17.87 14.92
CA ARG A 534 26.85 -18.71 13.73
C ARG A 534 26.53 -20.18 14.04
N CYS A 535 27.06 -20.73 15.12
CA CYS A 535 26.74 -22.10 15.57
C CYS A 535 25.26 -22.23 15.89
N PHE A 536 24.70 -21.27 16.63
CA PHE A 536 23.28 -21.23 16.94
C PHE A 536 22.43 -21.19 15.66
N ASN A 537 22.76 -20.35 14.69
CA ASN A 537 22.10 -20.29 13.39
C ASN A 537 22.12 -21.64 12.66
N LEU A 538 23.26 -22.34 12.64
CA LEU A 538 23.36 -23.65 11.98
C LEU A 538 22.45 -24.71 12.63
N ALA A 539 22.21 -24.63 13.94
CA ALA A 539 21.35 -25.56 14.67
C ALA A 539 19.87 -25.16 14.61
N SER A 540 19.54 -23.93 15.00
CA SER A 540 18.17 -23.45 15.12
C SER A 540 17.57 -22.96 13.81
N GLY A 541 18.40 -22.71 12.79
CA GLY A 541 18.04 -22.03 11.57
C GLY A 541 17.98 -20.50 11.71
N LEU A 542 17.98 -19.93 12.92
CA LEU A 542 17.81 -18.49 13.14
C LEU A 542 19.08 -17.70 12.77
N LYS A 543 18.98 -16.92 11.69
CA LYS A 543 20.10 -16.14 11.16
C LYS A 543 20.10 -14.70 11.65
N VAL A 544 21.14 -14.33 12.40
CA VAL A 544 21.40 -12.93 12.78
C VAL A 544 21.79 -12.07 11.57
N SER A 545 21.22 -10.87 11.48
CA SER A 545 21.52 -9.89 10.44
C SER A 545 22.44 -8.80 10.97
N PHE A 546 23.76 -9.00 10.89
CA PHE A 546 24.75 -8.02 11.36
C PHE A 546 24.61 -6.64 10.69
N GLN A 547 24.16 -6.59 9.43
CA GLN A 547 23.88 -5.32 8.73
C GLN A 547 22.74 -4.50 9.33
N LYS A 548 21.81 -5.15 10.04
CA LYS A 548 20.70 -4.51 10.76
C LYS A 548 21.00 -4.31 12.25
N SER A 549 22.01 -5.01 12.78
CA SER A 549 22.50 -4.82 14.14
C SER A 549 23.33 -3.53 14.25
N SER A 550 23.48 -3.04 15.48
CA SER A 550 24.35 -1.91 15.82
C SER A 550 25.28 -2.30 16.97
N LEU A 551 26.52 -1.83 16.91
CA LEU A 551 27.53 -1.99 17.95
C LEU A 551 27.73 -0.65 18.67
N PHE A 552 27.64 -0.67 19.98
CA PHE A 552 27.80 0.51 20.84
C PHE A 552 29.06 0.36 21.69
N GLY A 553 29.82 1.44 21.84
CA GLY A 553 31.02 1.48 22.68
C GLY A 553 30.80 2.32 23.93
N VAL A 554 31.11 1.77 25.10
CA VAL A 554 31.13 2.50 26.37
C VAL A 554 32.57 2.59 26.84
N GLY A 555 33.09 3.82 27.04
CA GLY A 555 34.47 4.03 27.46
C GLY A 555 35.53 3.64 26.42
N ILE A 556 35.18 3.60 25.14
CA ILE A 556 36.11 3.28 24.03
C ILE A 556 36.57 4.60 23.39
N GLU A 557 37.83 4.96 23.57
CA GLU A 557 38.44 6.13 22.93
C GLU A 557 38.89 5.84 21.48
N GLY A 558 38.81 6.86 20.62
CA GLY A 558 39.49 6.95 19.31
C GLY A 558 39.36 5.74 18.34
N GLY A 559 38.46 5.80 17.35
CA GLY A 559 38.47 4.96 16.13
C GLY A 559 38.32 3.43 16.30
N GLY A 560 38.55 2.86 17.49
CA GLY A 560 38.54 1.43 17.76
C GLY A 560 37.18 0.78 17.59
N LEU A 561 36.10 1.51 17.89
CA LEU A 561 34.73 1.05 17.68
C LEU A 561 34.42 0.82 16.20
N GLY A 562 34.93 1.68 15.31
CA GLY A 562 34.79 1.51 13.86
C GLY A 562 35.53 0.28 13.35
N ARG A 563 36.72 -0.01 13.90
CA ARG A 563 37.48 -1.23 13.59
C ARG A 563 36.73 -2.49 14.02
N LEU A 564 36.23 -2.51 15.25
CA LEU A 564 35.43 -3.62 15.80
C LEU A 564 34.14 -3.87 15.01
N ALA A 565 33.41 -2.80 14.66
CA ALA A 565 32.20 -2.90 13.84
C ALA A 565 32.51 -3.44 12.43
N GLY A 566 33.66 -3.04 11.86
CA GLY A 566 34.14 -3.54 10.57
C GLY A 566 34.39 -5.04 10.53
N LEU A 567 34.88 -5.64 11.63
CA LEU A 567 35.17 -7.08 11.71
C LEU A 567 33.95 -7.99 11.50
N ILE A 568 32.78 -7.53 11.94
CA ILE A 568 31.52 -8.28 11.85
C ILE A 568 30.52 -7.66 10.86
N HIS A 569 30.95 -6.63 10.12
CA HIS A 569 30.11 -5.86 9.19
C HIS A 569 28.81 -5.31 9.82
N CYS A 570 28.95 -4.77 11.04
CA CYS A 570 27.87 -4.16 11.83
C CYS A 570 27.91 -2.63 11.73
N LYS A 571 26.80 -1.95 12.02
CA LYS A 571 26.78 -0.48 12.11
C LYS A 571 27.34 -0.02 13.45
N VAL A 572 28.03 1.12 13.47
CA VAL A 572 28.35 1.81 14.72
C VAL A 572 27.12 2.60 15.16
N GLY A 573 26.72 2.44 16.42
CA GLY A 573 25.64 3.21 17.03
C GLY A 573 26.17 4.28 17.98
N ASP A 574 25.44 5.39 18.09
CA ASP A 574 25.76 6.50 19.00
C ASP A 574 24.97 6.38 20.31
N LEU A 575 25.63 6.63 21.45
CA LEU A 575 24.98 6.73 22.75
C LEU A 575 24.80 8.21 23.15
N PRO A 576 23.67 8.60 23.77
CA PRO A 576 22.51 7.75 24.11
C PRO A 576 21.65 7.43 22.88
N SER A 577 21.30 6.15 22.73
CA SER A 577 20.40 5.69 21.66
C SER A 577 18.99 5.48 22.21
N THR A 578 17.98 5.83 21.43
CA THR A 578 16.59 5.49 21.75
C THR A 578 16.39 3.99 21.57
N TYR A 579 16.31 3.24 22.67
CA TYR A 579 15.86 1.85 22.66
C TYR A 579 14.35 1.86 22.90
N LEU A 580 13.57 1.28 21.97
CA LEU A 580 12.11 1.17 22.06
C LEU A 580 11.33 2.49 22.22
N GLY A 581 11.92 3.64 21.88
CA GLY A 581 11.26 4.95 22.02
C GLY A 581 11.26 5.51 23.44
N VAL A 582 12.03 4.91 24.36
CA VAL A 582 12.29 5.44 25.70
C VAL A 582 13.74 5.94 25.74
N TRP A 583 13.95 7.10 26.37
CA TRP A 583 15.28 7.62 26.68
C TRP A 583 15.82 6.89 27.91
N ASP A 584 16.83 6.04 27.76
CA ASP A 584 17.55 5.52 28.91
C ASP A 584 18.71 6.45 29.29
N TRP A 585 18.74 6.75 30.59
CA TRP A 585 19.43 7.83 31.29
C TRP A 585 20.94 7.67 31.40
N VAL A 586 21.69 8.75 31.16
CA VAL A 586 22.68 9.38 32.09
C VAL A 586 22.89 10.85 31.66
N ASN A 587 22.37 11.80 32.44
CA ASN A 587 22.85 13.19 32.69
C ASN A 587 21.74 14.25 32.82
N SER A 588 21.16 14.31 34.01
CA SER A 588 20.83 15.55 34.72
C SER A 588 20.73 15.12 36.19
N SER A 589 21.76 15.32 37.02
CA SER A 589 21.89 16.55 37.78
C SER A 589 23.33 16.73 38.26
N SER A 590 24.08 17.61 37.61
CA SER A 590 25.13 18.39 38.26
C SER A 590 24.68 19.84 38.24
N GLU A 591 23.94 20.23 39.27
CA GLU A 591 23.84 21.60 39.80
C GLU A 591 22.74 21.62 40.85
N HIS A 592 23.13 21.43 42.11
CA HIS A 592 22.68 22.24 43.25
C HIS A 592 23.58 21.86 44.42
N GLY A 593 24.55 22.73 44.69
CA GLY A 593 25.19 22.73 45.99
C GLY A 593 24.17 23.15 47.04
N LEU A 594 24.08 22.39 48.12
CA LEU A 594 23.78 22.92 49.44
C LEU A 594 24.64 22.16 50.44
N SER A 595 25.26 22.97 51.29
CA SER A 595 26.17 22.69 52.39
C SER A 595 25.59 21.80 53.49
N THR A 596 26.53 21.28 54.30
CA THR A 596 26.46 20.50 55.56
C THR A 596 26.14 19.02 55.44
#